data_AF-A0A645FU35-F1
#
_entry.id   AF-A0A645FU35-F1
#
_cell.length_a   1.000
_cell.length_b   1.000
_cell.length_c   1.000
_cell.angle_alpha   90.00
_cell.angle_beta   90.00
_cell.angle_gamma   90.00
#
_symmetry.space_group_name_H-M   'P 1'
#
loop_
_entity.id
_entity.type
_entity.pdbx_description
1 polymer ?
#
loop_
_entity_poly.entity_id
_entity_poly.type
_entity_poly.pdbx_seq_one_letter_code
_entity_poly.pdbx_strand_id
1 'polypeptide(L)' 'MAYPPGIPILCPGEVITKEIIEYVQRLKDTGLYVQGTEDPEVNYIKVVNL' A
#
# COMPACT_ATOMS: atom_id res chain seq x y z
N MET A 1 4.60 -1.10 -3.07
CA MET A 1 6.00 -1.10 -2.58
C MET A 1 6.33 0.26 -2.00
N ALA A 2 6.88 0.32 -0.79
CA ALA A 2 7.38 1.57 -0.22
C ALA A 2 8.69 1.97 -0.91
N TYR A 3 8.77 3.19 -1.44
CA TYR A 3 9.94 3.67 -2.16
C TYR A 3 10.32 5.11 -1.74
N PRO A 4 11.62 5.38 -1.49
CA PRO A 4 12.76 4.44 -1.37
C PRO A 4 12.71 3.62 -0.06
N PRO A 5 13.32 2.42 0.05
CA PRO A 5 14.23 1.74 -0.90
C PRO A 5 13.56 0.74 -1.89
N GLY A 6 12.24 0.56 -1.86
CA GLY A 6 11.53 -0.36 -2.77
C GLY A 6 11.09 -1.68 -2.13
N ILE A 7 10.70 -1.65 -0.85
CA ILE A 7 10.31 -2.86 -0.10
C ILE A 7 8.81 -3.15 -0.30
N PRO A 8 8.40 -4.43 -0.50
CA PRO A 8 6.99 -4.81 -0.54
C PRO A 8 6.28 -4.50 0.78
N ILE A 9 5.08 -3.92 0.69
CA ILE A 9 4.22 -3.66 1.86
C ILE A 9 3.28 -4.85 2.11
N LEU A 10 2.86 -5.50 1.03
CA LEU A 10 1.95 -6.64 1.01
C LEU A 10 2.35 -7.59 -0.12
N CYS A 11 2.18 -8.89 0.10
CA CYS A 11 2.33 -9.97 -0.87
C CYS A 11 0.97 -10.63 -1.20
N PRO A 12 0.83 -11.27 -2.38
CA PRO A 12 -0.37 -12.03 -2.72
C PRO A 12 -0.68 -13.11 -1.67
N GLY A 13 -1.93 -13.14 -1.20
CA GLY A 13 -2.39 -14.08 -0.16
C GLY A 13 -2.30 -13.56 1.27
N GLU A 14 -1.67 -12.40 1.50
CA GLU A 14 -1.66 -11.76 2.81
C GLU A 14 -2.99 -11.06 3.14
N VAL A 15 -3.30 -10.99 4.43
CA VAL A 15 -4.48 -10.27 4.93
C VAL A 15 -4.13 -8.81 5.16
N ILE A 16 -4.91 -7.91 4.58
CA ILE A 16 -4.77 -6.46 4.82
C ILE A 16 -5.33 -6.14 6.20
N THR A 17 -4.45 -5.76 7.14
CA THR A 17 -4.83 -5.38 8.49
C THR A 17 -4.90 -3.85 8.66
N LYS A 18 -5.46 -3.40 9.78
CA LYS A 18 -5.55 -1.97 10.12
C LYS A 18 -4.17 -1.33 10.25
N GLU A 19 -3.21 -2.06 10.81
CA GLU A 19 -1.83 -1.60 11.00
C GLU A 19 -1.14 -1.34 9.66
N ILE A 20 -1.43 -2.16 8.65
CA ILE A 20 -0.89 -1.97 7.29
C ILE A 20 -1.47 -0.69 6.67
N ILE A 21 -2.77 -0.44 6.85
CA ILE A 21 -3.42 0.79 6.36
C ILE A 21 -2.81 2.01 7.04
N GLU A 22 -2.65 1.98 8.36
CA GLU A 22 -2.02 3.08 9.12
C GLU A 22 -0.57 3.30 8.71
N TYR A 23 0.18 2.23 8.44
CA TYR A 23 1.55 2.33 7.93
C TYR A 23 1.60 3.01 6.56
N VAL A 24 0.72 2.63 5.64
CA VAL A 24 0.61 3.26 4.31
C VAL A 24 0.27 4.74 4.41
N GLN A 25 -0.67 5.13 5.29
CA GLN A 25 -1.01 6.54 5.50
C GLN A 25 0.20 7.34 6.01
N ARG A 26 0.93 6.80 6.99
CA ARG A 26 2.16 7.46 7.49
C ARG A 26 3.22 7.64 6.42
N LEU A 27 3.36 6.67 5.50
CA LEU A 27 4.28 6.81 4.37
C LEU A 27 3.87 7.97 3.46
N LYS A 28 2.58 8.08 3.15
CA LYS A 28 2.02 9.20 2.37
C LYS A 28 2.28 10.54 3.05
N ASP A 29 2.02 10.64 4.35
CA ASP A 29 2.25 11.87 5.13
C ASP A 29 3.72 12.29 5.17
N THR A 30 4.64 11.32 5.08
CA THR A 30 6.09 11.56 5.09
C THR A 30 6.63 11.90 3.68
N GLY A 31 5.78 11.91 2.65
CA GLY A 31 6.20 12.14 1.26
C GLY A 31 6.91 10.94 0.61
N LEU A 32 6.79 9.75 1.22
CA LEU A 32 7.28 8.50 0.65
C LEU A 32 6.21 7.92 -0.27
N TYR A 33 6.66 7.35 -1.39
CA TYR A 33 5.75 6.86 -2.41
C TYR A 33 5.42 5.39 -2.19
N VAL A 34 4.17 5.03 -2.46
CA VAL A 34 3.75 3.65 -2.61
C VAL A 34 3.61 3.37 -4.11
N GLN A 35 4.48 2.53 -4.64
CA GLN A 35 4.54 2.20 -6.08
C GLN A 35 3.96 0.81 -6.36
N GLY A 36 3.50 0.60 -7.59
CA GLY A 36 2.98 -0.70 -8.08
C GLY A 36 1.52 -0.97 -7.70
N THR A 37 0.79 0.03 -7.21
CA THR A 37 -0.65 -0.02 -6.96
C THR A 37 -1.42 0.35 -8.24
N GLU A 38 -2.63 -0.20 -8.40
CA GLU A 38 -3.54 0.18 -9.50
C GLU A 38 -4.01 1.64 -9.38
N ASP A 39 -4.22 2.10 -8.14
CA ASP A 39 -4.45 3.51 -7.80
C ASP A 39 -3.10 4.18 -7.45
N PRO A 40 -2.59 5.12 -8.26
CA PRO A 40 -1.31 5.80 -8.00
C PRO A 40 -1.31 6.63 -6.71
N GLU A 41 -2.46 7.14 -6.30
CA GLU A 41 -2.61 7.96 -5.09
C GLU A 41 -2.86 7.12 -3.84
N VAL A 42 -3.10 5.81 -4.01
CA VAL A 42 -3.31 4.84 -2.93
C VAL A 42 -4.40 5.30 -1.96
N ASN A 43 -5.56 5.67 -2.52
CA ASN A 43 -6.75 6.08 -1.77
C ASN A 43 -7.77 4.95 -1.67
N TYR A 44 -7.78 4.03 -2.65
CA TYR A 44 -8.76 2.95 -2.73
C TYR A 44 -8.12 1.57 -2.89
N ILE A 45 -8.77 0.57 -2.33
CA ILE A 45 -8.43 -0.85 -2.53
C ILE A 45 -9.47 -1.45 -3.45
N LYS A 46 -9.02 -2.11 -4.51
CA LYS A 46 -9.89 -2.85 -5.42
C LYS A 46 -10.33 -4.16 -4.77
N VAL A 47 -11.64 -4.31 -4.61
CA VAL A 47 -12.25 -5.59 -4.26
C VAL A 47 -12.56 -6.34 -5.54
N VAL A 48 -12.01 -7.54 -5.68
CA VAL A 48 -12.29 -8.43 -6.80
C VAL A 48 -13.24 -9.53 -6.34
N ASN A 49 -14.27 -9.80 -7.13
CA ASN A 49 -15.15 -10.95 -6.92
C ASN A 49 -14.53 -12.18 -7.58
N LEU A 50 -14.85 -13.37 -7.04
CA LEU A 50 -14.48 -14.66 -7.63
C LEU A 50 -15.25 -14.94 -8.92
#